data_AF-A0A645EN20-F1
#
_entry.id   AF-A0A645EN20-F1
#
_cell.length_a   1.000
_cell.length_b   1.000
_cell.length_c   1.000
_cell.angle_alpha   90.00
_cell.angle_beta   90.00
_cell.angle_gamma   90.00
#
_symmetry.space_group_name_H-M   'P 1'
#
loop_
_entity.id
_entity.type
_entity.pdbx_description
1 polymer ?
#
loop_
_entity_poly.entity_id
_entity_poly.type
_entity_poly.pdbx_seq_one_letter_code
_entity_poly.pdbx_strand_id
1 'polypeptide(L)'
;MAVICLILGMGLPTTANYIVVSTLMAPVIVELGAQTGLLVPLIAVHLFVFYFGLMADVTPPVGLASYAAAGIAKSDPIKTGFTAFGYSARTAILPFMFIFNTQLLLIGITDAFHLILTVVSATLASLMFAAATQGWFLVRNRLHETLLLLLVTFSLFRPGFWMDMVYPPFDEAAPTELTRLVEAAPKDGKLRVWVEGLSLEGQEVTKGVLLSLGAPGKASERLASMGLTMMTLGDQVQVAAVRFGSPAEKLGLEQGFNLTRIEIPHPDRPDKEWIFIPALLLLALVWFMQNARRRREAA
;
A
#
# COMPACT_ATOMS: atom_id res chain seq x y z
N MET A 1 -2.32 -10.98 8.09
CA MET A 1 -2.66 -9.60 8.53
C MET A 1 -4.14 -9.30 8.33
N ALA A 2 -4.65 -9.21 7.10
CA ALA A 2 -6.07 -8.88 6.82
C ALA A 2 -7.10 -9.75 7.59
N VAL A 3 -6.91 -11.07 7.60
CA VAL A 3 -7.80 -12.00 8.33
C VAL A 3 -7.81 -11.73 9.83
N ILE A 4 -6.64 -11.43 10.41
CA ILE A 4 -6.50 -11.11 11.84
C ILE A 4 -7.20 -9.79 12.17
N CYS A 5 -7.01 -8.75 11.33
CA CYS A 5 -7.72 -7.48 11.47
C CYS A 5 -9.25 -7.66 11.40
N LEU A 6 -9.71 -8.55 10.52
CA LEU A 6 -11.13 -8.86 10.38
C LEU A 6 -11.65 -9.56 11.65
N ILE A 7 -10.98 -10.61 12.12
CA ILE A 7 -11.39 -11.37 13.31
C ILE A 7 -11.39 -10.48 14.57
N LEU A 8 -10.33 -9.70 14.79
CA LEU A 8 -10.22 -8.81 15.95
C LEU A 8 -11.27 -7.70 15.96
N GLY A 9 -11.74 -7.28 14.78
CA GLY A 9 -12.74 -6.22 14.66
C GLY A 9 -14.19 -6.68 14.81
N MET A 10 -14.45 -7.99 14.83
CA MET A 10 -15.80 -8.53 14.92
C MET A 10 -16.41 -8.26 16.30
N GLY A 11 -17.60 -7.63 16.34
CA GLY A 11 -18.38 -7.45 17.56
C GLY A 11 -18.10 -6.17 18.35
N LEU A 12 -17.24 -5.28 17.84
CA LEU A 12 -16.93 -3.98 18.45
C LEU A 12 -17.57 -2.84 17.63
N PRO A 13 -18.07 -1.76 18.27
CA PRO A 13 -18.43 -0.53 17.58
C PRO A 13 -17.25 0.02 16.77
N THR A 14 -17.51 0.65 15.61
CA THR A 14 -16.50 1.10 14.64
C THR A 14 -15.32 1.87 15.25
N THR A 15 -15.60 2.80 16.18
CA THR A 15 -14.56 3.55 16.90
C THR A 15 -13.70 2.66 17.79
N ALA A 16 -14.31 1.78 18.58
CA ALA A 16 -13.60 0.89 19.49
C ALA A 16 -12.77 -0.14 18.71
N ASN A 17 -13.34 -0.67 17.63
CA ASN A 17 -12.65 -1.56 16.70
C ASN A 17 -11.38 -0.91 16.15
N TYR A 18 -11.47 0.31 15.60
CA TYR A 18 -10.28 1.00 15.09
C TYR A 18 -9.20 1.18 16.15
N ILE A 19 -9.55 1.57 17.38
CA ILE A 19 -8.56 1.76 18.46
C ILE A 19 -7.86 0.42 18.78
N VAL A 20 -8.61 -0.66 18.94
CA VAL A 20 -8.05 -1.98 19.28
C VAL A 20 -7.19 -2.52 18.14
N VAL A 21 -7.70 -2.52 16.91
CA VAL A 21 -6.97 -3.11 15.79
C VAL A 21 -5.79 -2.24 15.38
N SER A 22 -5.88 -0.90 15.43
CA SER A 22 -4.74 -0.04 15.08
C SER A 22 -3.60 -0.12 16.10
N THR A 23 -3.90 -0.20 17.39
CA THR A 23 -2.87 -0.31 18.43
C THR A 23 -2.13 -1.65 18.39
N LEU A 24 -2.82 -2.73 17.99
CA LEU A 24 -2.22 -4.07 17.90
C LEU A 24 -1.60 -4.37 16.54
N MET A 25 -2.30 -4.06 15.44
CA MET A 25 -1.93 -4.50 14.10
C MET A 25 -1.07 -3.50 13.34
N ALA A 26 -1.23 -2.19 13.54
CA ALA A 26 -0.41 -1.21 12.83
C ALA A 26 1.10 -1.40 13.07
N PRO A 27 1.61 -1.54 14.31
CA PRO A 27 3.05 -1.76 14.52
C PRO A 27 3.53 -3.07 13.90
N VAL A 28 2.73 -4.15 14.00
CA VAL A 28 3.05 -5.45 13.40
C VAL A 28 3.13 -5.39 11.88
N ILE A 29 2.22 -4.65 11.23
CA ILE A 29 2.25 -4.47 9.77
C ILE A 29 3.48 -3.67 9.35
N VAL A 30 3.84 -2.61 10.09
CA VAL A 30 5.01 -1.79 9.80
C VAL A 30 6.29 -2.61 9.96
N GLU A 31 6.44 -3.34 11.06
CA GLU A 31 7.65 -4.12 11.35
C GLU A 31 7.85 -5.26 10.34
N LEU A 32 6.82 -6.07 10.09
CA LEU A 32 6.92 -7.15 9.11
C LEU A 32 7.06 -6.63 7.65
N GLY A 33 6.44 -5.49 7.35
CA GLY A 33 6.64 -4.80 6.07
C GLY A 33 8.09 -4.32 5.91
N ALA A 34 8.64 -3.73 6.96
CA ALA A 34 10.01 -3.24 7.00
C ALA A 34 11.05 -4.35 6.83
N GLN A 35 10.84 -5.51 7.45
CA GLN A 35 11.70 -6.69 7.30
C GLN A 35 11.65 -7.30 5.88
N THR A 36 10.50 -7.21 5.21
CA THR A 36 10.31 -7.71 3.84
C THR A 36 10.63 -6.69 2.74
N GLY A 37 11.07 -5.48 3.11
CA GLY A 37 11.37 -4.38 2.19
C GLY A 37 10.15 -3.59 1.71
N LEU A 38 8.95 -3.91 2.17
CA LEU A 38 7.72 -3.17 1.91
C LEU A 38 7.60 -1.98 2.86
N LEU A 39 8.30 -0.89 2.53
CA LEU A 39 8.22 0.36 3.30
C LEU A 39 7.01 1.17 2.86
N VAL A 40 5.98 1.17 3.71
CA VAL A 40 4.73 1.91 3.48
C VAL A 40 4.59 3.07 4.46
N PRO A 41 4.02 4.21 4.03
CA PRO A 41 3.70 5.31 4.93
C PRO A 41 2.75 4.86 6.04
N LEU A 42 2.95 5.33 7.27
CA LEU A 42 2.11 4.99 8.42
C LEU A 42 0.61 5.24 8.16
N ILE A 43 0.27 6.32 7.46
CA ILE A 43 -1.12 6.63 7.11
C ILE A 43 -1.78 5.53 6.28
N ALA A 44 -1.02 4.88 5.37
CA ALA A 44 -1.53 3.77 4.58
C ALA A 44 -1.86 2.56 5.48
N VAL A 45 -1.01 2.29 6.48
CA VAL A 45 -1.22 1.21 7.45
C VAL A 45 -2.47 1.48 8.31
N HIS A 46 -2.63 2.70 8.80
CA HIS A 46 -3.81 3.07 9.59
C HIS A 46 -5.10 2.99 8.78
N LEU A 47 -5.11 3.45 7.53
CA LEU A 47 -6.24 3.32 6.62
C LEU A 47 -6.53 1.85 6.29
N PHE A 48 -5.51 1.02 6.14
CA PHE A 48 -5.66 -0.41 5.90
C PHE A 48 -6.38 -1.08 7.06
N VAL A 49 -5.90 -0.85 8.28
CA VAL A 49 -6.50 -1.41 9.50
C VAL A 49 -7.92 -0.89 9.71
N PHE A 50 -8.15 0.41 9.51
CA PHE A 50 -9.47 1.02 9.58
C PHE A 50 -10.45 0.38 8.60
N TYR A 51 -10.04 0.19 7.35
CA TYR A 51 -10.88 -0.41 6.32
C TYR A 51 -11.25 -1.86 6.64
N PHE A 52 -10.29 -2.67 7.07
CA PHE A 52 -10.57 -4.05 7.49
C PHE A 52 -11.41 -4.11 8.77
N GLY A 53 -11.30 -3.12 9.66
CA GLY A 53 -12.21 -2.95 10.79
C GLY A 53 -13.65 -2.71 10.34
N LEU A 54 -13.89 -1.81 9.39
CA LEU A 54 -15.22 -1.61 8.81
C LEU A 54 -15.73 -2.86 8.06
N MET A 55 -14.83 -3.59 7.40
CA MET A 55 -15.17 -4.84 6.73
C MET A 55 -15.61 -5.92 7.73
N ALA A 56 -15.01 -5.96 8.93
CA ALA A 56 -15.41 -6.87 10.01
C ALA A 56 -16.86 -6.61 10.46
N ASP A 57 -17.27 -5.34 10.54
CA ASP A 57 -18.61 -4.95 10.96
C ASP A 57 -19.70 -5.43 9.97
N VAL A 58 -19.38 -5.52 8.68
CA VAL A 58 -20.31 -6.06 7.66
C VAL A 58 -20.24 -7.59 7.49
N THR A 59 -19.34 -8.27 8.21
CA THR A 59 -19.15 -9.73 8.08
C THR A 59 -20.16 -10.50 8.93
N PRO A 60 -20.91 -11.47 8.38
CA PRO A 60 -21.73 -12.38 9.17
C PRO A 60 -20.88 -13.17 10.17
N PRO A 61 -21.32 -13.35 11.43
CA PRO A 61 -22.66 -13.11 11.95
C PRO A 61 -22.91 -11.71 12.54
N VAL A 62 -21.96 -10.76 12.42
CA VAL A 62 -22.02 -9.46 13.12
C VAL A 62 -22.89 -8.43 12.40
N GLY A 63 -22.86 -8.40 11.05
CA GLY A 63 -23.53 -7.45 10.14
C GLY A 63 -24.86 -6.80 10.56
N LEU A 64 -24.84 -5.87 11.53
CA LEU A 64 -26.04 -5.29 12.15
C LEU A 64 -26.94 -4.57 11.14
N ALA A 65 -26.33 -3.81 10.22
CA ALA A 65 -27.07 -3.11 9.17
C ALA A 65 -27.79 -4.08 8.21
N SER A 66 -27.17 -5.20 7.88
CA SER A 66 -27.79 -6.23 7.03
C SER A 66 -28.95 -6.92 7.73
N TYR A 67 -28.86 -7.10 9.05
CA TYR A 67 -29.94 -7.71 9.84
C TYR A 67 -31.11 -6.76 10.05
N ALA A 68 -30.84 -5.47 10.27
CA ALA A 68 -31.88 -4.45 10.30
C ALA A 68 -32.61 -4.34 8.95
N ALA A 69 -31.86 -4.33 7.84
CA ALA A 69 -32.43 -4.35 6.49
C ALA A 69 -33.27 -5.61 6.22
N ALA A 70 -32.82 -6.78 6.68
CA ALA A 70 -33.57 -8.02 6.57
C ALA A 70 -34.91 -7.97 7.33
N GLY A 71 -34.95 -7.32 8.51
CA GLY A 71 -36.18 -7.10 9.27
C GLY A 71 -37.21 -6.25 8.51
N ILE A 72 -36.75 -5.23 7.78
CA ILE A 72 -37.62 -4.39 6.92
C ILE A 72 -38.07 -5.17 5.68
N ALA A 73 -37.15 -5.91 5.04
CA ALA A 73 -37.41 -6.67 3.82
C ALA A 73 -38.15 -8.00 4.07
N LYS A 74 -38.34 -8.40 5.33
CA LYS A 74 -38.90 -9.70 5.76
C LYS A 74 -38.13 -10.90 5.18
N SER A 75 -36.81 -10.77 5.06
CA SER A 75 -35.91 -11.82 4.59
C SER A 75 -35.14 -12.46 5.74
N ASP A 76 -34.53 -13.62 5.47
CA ASP A 76 -33.62 -14.28 6.42
C ASP A 76 -32.38 -13.38 6.68
N PRO A 77 -32.11 -12.98 7.94
CA PRO A 77 -30.99 -12.09 8.27
C PRO A 77 -29.62 -12.66 7.90
N ILE A 78 -29.41 -13.97 8.07
CA ILE A 78 -28.15 -14.64 7.77
C ILE A 78 -27.92 -14.64 6.26
N LYS A 79 -28.92 -15.05 5.46
CA LYS A 79 -28.81 -15.03 3.99
C LYS A 79 -28.61 -13.61 3.45
N THR A 80 -29.30 -12.63 4.03
CA THR A 80 -29.16 -11.22 3.67
C THR A 80 -27.74 -10.74 3.99
N GLY A 81 -27.22 -11.08 5.17
CA GLY A 81 -25.84 -10.79 5.58
C GLY A 81 -24.79 -11.39 4.65
N PHE A 82 -24.90 -12.67 4.29
CA PHE A 82 -23.98 -13.30 3.33
C PHE A 82 -24.03 -12.65 1.95
N THR A 83 -25.23 -12.28 1.49
CA THR A 83 -25.42 -11.60 0.20
C THR A 83 -24.78 -10.21 0.23
N ALA A 84 -25.04 -9.42 1.27
CA ALA A 84 -24.46 -8.10 1.46
C ALA A 84 -22.94 -8.16 1.60
N PHE A 85 -22.41 -9.12 2.37
CA PHE A 85 -20.98 -9.36 2.51
C PHE A 85 -20.33 -9.74 1.18
N GLY A 86 -20.98 -10.57 0.37
CA GLY A 86 -20.48 -10.90 -0.96
C GLY A 86 -20.34 -9.64 -1.85
N TYR A 87 -21.28 -8.71 -1.76
CA TYR A 87 -21.19 -7.42 -2.45
C TYR A 87 -20.07 -6.54 -1.91
N SER A 88 -19.95 -6.37 -0.59
CA SER A 88 -18.92 -5.55 0.02
C SER A 88 -17.52 -6.17 -0.06
N ALA A 89 -17.37 -7.49 -0.10
CA ALA A 89 -16.06 -8.15 -0.17
C ALA A 89 -15.29 -7.77 -1.43
N ARG A 90 -16.01 -7.38 -2.50
CA ARG A 90 -15.38 -6.84 -3.71
C ARG A 90 -14.64 -5.52 -3.44
N THR A 91 -15.07 -4.72 -2.47
CA THR A 91 -14.35 -3.47 -2.14
C THR A 91 -13.12 -3.72 -1.25
N ALA A 92 -12.95 -4.93 -0.69
CA ALA A 92 -11.80 -5.31 0.14
C ALA A 92 -10.46 -5.33 -0.60
N ILE A 93 -10.45 -5.15 -1.93
CA ILE A 93 -9.22 -4.96 -2.71
C ILE A 93 -8.59 -3.57 -2.49
N LEU A 94 -9.40 -2.57 -2.16
CA LEU A 94 -8.98 -1.16 -2.08
C LEU A 94 -7.82 -0.94 -1.07
N PRO A 95 -7.81 -1.56 0.13
CA PRO A 95 -6.68 -1.45 1.04
C PRO A 95 -5.36 -1.96 0.51
N PHE A 96 -5.38 -3.06 -0.24
CA PHE A 96 -4.18 -3.59 -0.85
C PHE A 96 -3.66 -2.64 -1.92
N MET A 97 -4.56 -2.02 -2.68
CA MET A 97 -4.19 -1.10 -3.75
C MET A 97 -3.42 0.11 -3.23
N PHE A 98 -3.88 0.77 -2.17
CA PHE A 98 -3.16 1.95 -1.65
C PHE A 98 -1.89 1.61 -0.86
N ILE A 99 -1.76 0.37 -0.37
CA ILE A 99 -0.51 -0.14 0.20
C ILE A 99 0.57 -0.26 -0.88
N PHE A 100 0.21 -0.82 -2.05
CA PHE A 100 1.16 -1.02 -3.15
C PHE A 100 1.29 0.20 -4.07
N ASN A 101 0.33 1.12 -4.03
CA ASN A 101 0.34 2.36 -4.78
C ASN A 101 -0.12 3.54 -3.93
N THR A 102 0.85 4.18 -3.27
CA THR A 102 0.60 5.32 -2.38
C THR A 102 0.17 6.59 -3.13
N GLN A 103 0.24 6.64 -4.47
CA GLN A 103 -0.30 7.76 -5.25
C GLN A 103 -1.81 7.88 -5.08
N LEU A 104 -2.50 6.76 -4.78
CA LEU A 104 -3.92 6.76 -4.43
C LEU A 104 -4.20 7.55 -3.13
N LEU A 105 -3.18 7.73 -2.29
CA LEU A 105 -3.24 8.54 -1.07
C LEU A 105 -2.73 9.97 -1.30
N LEU A 106 -2.55 10.39 -2.56
CA LEU A 106 -1.96 11.66 -2.96
C LEU A 106 -0.49 11.82 -2.52
N ILE A 107 0.20 10.72 -2.23
CA ILE A 107 1.60 10.74 -1.81
C ILE A 107 2.50 10.56 -3.04
N GLY A 108 3.38 11.55 -3.27
CA GLY A 108 4.32 11.52 -4.38
C GLY A 108 3.73 11.95 -5.72
N ILE A 109 2.68 12.78 -5.69
CA ILE A 109 2.13 13.44 -6.87
C ILE A 109 2.85 14.78 -7.05
N THR A 110 3.54 14.94 -8.18
CA THR A 110 4.34 16.14 -8.48
C THR A 110 3.54 17.18 -9.26
N ASP A 111 2.69 16.75 -10.19
CA ASP A 111 2.06 17.61 -11.18
C ASP A 111 0.56 17.33 -11.34
N ALA A 112 -0.19 18.32 -11.82
CA ALA A 112 -1.62 18.18 -12.11
C ALA A 112 -1.90 17.09 -13.14
N PHE A 113 -1.02 16.91 -14.14
CA PHE A 113 -1.14 15.83 -15.11
C PHE A 113 -1.03 14.45 -14.44
N HIS A 114 -0.08 14.30 -13.52
CA HIS A 114 0.14 13.06 -12.78
C HIS A 114 -1.03 12.73 -11.85
N LEU A 115 -1.63 13.75 -11.24
CA LEU A 115 -2.87 13.62 -10.48
C LEU A 115 -4.02 13.10 -11.35
N ILE A 116 -4.26 13.73 -12.50
CA ILE A 116 -5.34 13.34 -13.42
C ILE A 116 -5.13 11.90 -13.89
N LEU A 117 -3.90 11.56 -14.28
CA LEU A 117 -3.53 10.22 -14.72
C LEU A 117 -3.78 9.18 -13.62
N THR A 118 -3.41 9.48 -12.37
CA THR A 118 -3.65 8.61 -11.21
C THR A 118 -5.15 8.42 -10.95
N VAL A 119 -5.94 9.49 -10.98
CA VAL A 119 -7.40 9.42 -10.75
C VAL A 119 -8.10 8.64 -11.87
N VAL A 120 -7.75 8.90 -13.13
CA VAL A 120 -8.35 8.23 -14.29
C VAL A 120 -8.00 6.74 -14.30
N SER A 121 -6.72 6.40 -14.09
CA SER A 121 -6.28 4.99 -14.02
C SER A 121 -6.90 4.25 -12.85
N ALA A 122 -6.97 4.85 -11.67
CA ALA A 122 -7.61 4.25 -10.50
C ALA A 122 -9.11 4.00 -10.73
N THR A 123 -9.80 4.97 -11.32
CA THR A 123 -11.22 4.86 -11.68
C THR A 123 -11.43 3.75 -12.70
N LEU A 124 -10.63 3.72 -13.77
CA LEU A 124 -10.73 2.71 -14.82
C LEU A 124 -10.46 1.30 -14.25
N ALA A 125 -9.42 1.16 -13.44
CA ALA A 125 -9.07 -0.12 -12.82
C ALA A 125 -10.16 -0.61 -11.85
N SER A 126 -10.81 0.29 -11.11
CA SER A 126 -11.96 -0.01 -10.24
C SER A 126 -13.17 -0.49 -11.06
N LEU A 127 -13.48 0.19 -12.17
CA LEU A 127 -14.54 -0.23 -13.09
C LEU A 127 -14.24 -1.60 -13.73
N MET A 128 -12.99 -1.84 -14.14
CA MET A 128 -12.59 -3.13 -14.69
C MET A 128 -12.68 -4.25 -13.64
N PHE A 129 -12.32 -3.97 -12.40
CA PHE A 129 -12.45 -4.92 -11.30
C PHE A 129 -13.91 -5.25 -11.02
N ALA A 130 -14.79 -4.24 -10.98
CA ALA A 130 -16.22 -4.43 -10.84
C ALA A 130 -16.77 -5.28 -12.00
N ALA A 131 -16.42 -4.95 -13.25
CA ALA A 131 -16.86 -5.70 -14.43
C ALA A 131 -16.38 -7.16 -14.39
N ALA A 132 -15.13 -7.43 -13.98
CA ALA A 132 -14.59 -8.78 -13.85
C ALA A 132 -15.33 -9.58 -12.77
N THR A 133 -15.53 -8.99 -11.59
CA THR A 133 -16.16 -9.66 -10.43
C THR A 133 -17.68 -9.78 -10.52
N GLN A 134 -18.34 -8.95 -11.34
CA GLN A 134 -19.75 -9.08 -11.70
C GLN A 134 -19.97 -10.05 -12.87
N GLY A 135 -18.90 -10.37 -13.62
CA GLY A 135 -18.98 -11.22 -14.80
C GLY A 135 -19.68 -10.55 -15.98
N TRP A 136 -19.71 -9.22 -16.02
CA TRP A 136 -20.34 -8.44 -17.07
C TRP A 136 -19.56 -7.16 -17.36
N PHE A 137 -19.22 -6.94 -18.63
CA PHE A 137 -18.66 -5.67 -19.10
C PHE A 137 -19.58 -5.03 -20.16
N LEU A 138 -19.49 -5.44 -21.43
CA LEU A 138 -20.52 -5.13 -22.45
C LEU A 138 -21.55 -6.25 -22.60
N VAL A 139 -21.07 -7.48 -22.45
CA VAL A 139 -21.81 -8.73 -22.50
C VAL A 139 -21.31 -9.62 -21.36
N ARG A 140 -21.99 -10.73 -21.09
CA ARG A 140 -21.54 -11.72 -20.10
C ARG A 140 -20.10 -12.16 -20.38
N ASN A 141 -19.22 -12.01 -19.40
CA ASN A 141 -17.80 -12.31 -19.54
C ASN A 141 -17.57 -13.82 -19.62
N ARG A 142 -16.66 -14.24 -20.50
CA ARG A 142 -16.06 -15.58 -20.44
C ARG A 142 -14.94 -15.62 -19.39
N LEU A 143 -14.56 -16.80 -18.91
CA LEU A 143 -13.49 -16.94 -17.91
C LEU A 143 -12.19 -16.25 -18.31
N HIS A 144 -11.75 -16.38 -19.57
CA HIS A 144 -10.55 -15.69 -20.06
C HIS A 144 -10.74 -14.17 -20.12
N GLU A 145 -11.93 -13.66 -20.50
CA GLU A 145 -12.20 -12.21 -20.50
C GLU A 145 -12.15 -11.65 -19.07
N THR A 146 -12.69 -12.38 -18.09
CA THR A 146 -12.56 -12.03 -16.67
C THR A 146 -11.10 -12.03 -16.23
N LEU A 147 -10.31 -13.04 -16.59
CA LEU A 147 -8.87 -13.08 -16.26
C LEU A 147 -8.10 -11.92 -16.90
N LEU A 148 -8.40 -11.58 -18.15
CA LEU A 148 -7.80 -10.44 -18.84
C LEU A 148 -8.20 -9.11 -18.17
N LEU A 149 -9.47 -8.93 -17.80
CA LEU A 149 -9.91 -7.74 -17.05
C LEU A 149 -9.23 -7.63 -15.68
N LEU A 150 -9.07 -8.74 -14.96
CA LEU A 150 -8.31 -8.76 -13.70
C LEU A 150 -6.83 -8.43 -13.92
N LEU A 151 -6.23 -8.89 -15.02
CA LEU A 151 -4.87 -8.54 -15.40
C LEU A 151 -4.72 -7.04 -15.73
N VAL A 152 -5.68 -6.45 -16.43
CA VAL A 152 -5.75 -5.00 -16.68
C VAL A 152 -5.84 -4.25 -15.35
N THR A 153 -6.76 -4.64 -14.48
CA THR A 153 -6.92 -4.06 -13.14
C THR A 153 -5.61 -4.11 -12.36
N PHE A 154 -4.96 -5.28 -12.29
CA PHE A 154 -3.70 -5.44 -11.56
C PHE A 154 -2.59 -4.55 -12.14
N SER A 155 -2.47 -4.49 -13.47
CA SER A 155 -1.45 -3.71 -14.16
C SER A 155 -1.64 -2.21 -13.99
N LEU A 156 -2.88 -1.73 -13.97
CA LEU A 156 -3.19 -0.32 -13.71
C LEU A 156 -2.98 0.06 -12.24
N PHE A 157 -3.26 -0.83 -11.28
CA PHE A 157 -3.06 -0.52 -9.86
C PHE A 157 -1.62 -0.63 -9.41
N ARG A 158 -0.89 -1.65 -9.87
CA ARG A 158 0.50 -1.90 -9.50
C ARG A 158 1.40 -1.98 -10.74
N PRO A 159 1.53 -0.87 -11.51
CA PRO A 159 2.38 -0.86 -12.70
C PRO A 159 3.85 -1.11 -12.35
N GLY A 160 4.27 -0.68 -11.15
CA GLY A 160 5.63 -0.91 -10.64
C GLY A 160 6.03 -2.38 -10.62
N PHE A 161 5.10 -3.32 -10.39
CA PHE A 161 5.42 -4.75 -10.36
C PHE A 161 6.03 -5.24 -11.68
N TRP A 162 5.45 -4.85 -12.81
CA TRP A 162 5.96 -5.23 -14.12
C TRP A 162 7.27 -4.53 -14.43
N MET A 163 7.39 -3.26 -14.02
CA MET A 163 8.61 -2.50 -14.23
C MET A 163 9.76 -3.04 -13.36
N ASP A 164 9.49 -3.51 -12.14
CA ASP A 164 10.48 -4.13 -11.23
C ASP A 164 11.09 -5.41 -11.83
N MET A 165 10.36 -6.11 -12.70
CA MET A 165 10.87 -7.30 -13.40
C MET A 165 11.86 -6.97 -14.52
N VAL A 166 11.77 -5.76 -15.08
CA VAL A 166 12.61 -5.32 -16.20
C VAL A 166 13.76 -4.45 -15.72
N TYR A 167 13.50 -3.56 -14.76
CA TYR A 167 14.47 -2.63 -14.17
C TYR A 167 14.44 -2.79 -12.64
N PRO A 168 15.61 -3.03 -12.00
CA PRO A 168 15.71 -3.02 -10.55
C PRO A 168 15.16 -1.71 -9.96
N PRO A 169 14.39 -1.76 -8.87
CA PRO A 169 13.74 -0.57 -8.34
C PRO A 169 14.69 0.41 -7.66
N PHE A 170 15.79 -0.08 -7.10
CA PHE A 170 16.73 0.70 -6.30
C PHE A 170 18.17 0.27 -6.59
N ASP A 171 19.07 1.25 -6.56
CA ASP A 171 20.50 1.01 -6.46
C ASP A 171 20.93 1.11 -4.99
N GLU A 172 21.94 0.31 -4.62
CA GLU A 172 22.51 0.31 -3.28
C GLU A 172 23.66 1.30 -3.18
N ALA A 173 23.52 2.30 -2.32
CA ALA A 173 24.57 3.25 -1.96
C ALA A 173 25.19 2.90 -0.60
N ALA A 174 26.48 3.19 -0.46
CA ALA A 174 27.24 2.91 0.75
C ALA A 174 26.73 3.75 1.95
N PRO A 175 26.74 3.19 3.18
CA PRO A 175 26.34 3.92 4.38
C PRO A 175 27.09 5.24 4.59
N THR A 176 28.36 5.31 4.19
CA THR A 176 29.22 6.51 4.31
C THR A 176 28.70 7.68 3.46
N GLU A 177 27.92 7.42 2.42
CA GLU A 177 27.30 8.47 1.60
C GLU A 177 26.03 9.05 2.24
N LEU A 178 25.59 8.57 3.42
CA LEU A 178 24.38 9.03 4.09
C LEU A 178 24.32 10.56 4.18
N THR A 179 25.39 11.19 4.68
CA THR A 179 25.45 12.65 4.84
C THR A 179 25.22 13.37 3.52
N ARG A 180 25.88 12.92 2.46
CA ARG A 180 25.75 13.50 1.11
C ARG A 180 24.33 13.31 0.56
N LEU A 181 23.78 12.10 0.69
CA LEU A 181 22.43 11.78 0.18
C LEU A 181 21.34 12.52 0.96
N VAL A 182 21.49 12.66 2.27
CA VAL A 182 20.57 13.43 3.11
C VAL A 182 20.63 14.92 2.77
N GLU A 183 21.79 15.48 2.44
CA GLU A 183 21.91 16.88 2.05
C GLU A 183 21.41 17.14 0.63
N ALA A 184 21.68 16.22 -0.30
CA ALA A 184 21.24 16.32 -1.69
C ALA A 184 19.73 16.07 -1.88
N ALA A 185 19.07 15.40 -0.92
CA ALA A 185 17.66 15.08 -1.03
C ALA A 185 16.77 16.35 -1.09
N PRO A 186 15.72 16.37 -1.91
CA PRO A 186 14.79 17.49 -1.97
C PRO A 186 14.07 17.71 -0.64
N LYS A 187 13.39 18.85 -0.50
CA LYS A 187 12.53 19.16 0.65
C LYS A 187 11.48 18.05 0.81
N ASP A 188 11.30 17.56 2.04
CA ASP A 188 10.38 16.45 2.37
C ASP A 188 10.71 15.14 1.61
N GLY A 189 11.95 15.02 1.12
CA GLY A 189 12.46 13.83 0.44
C GLY A 189 12.44 12.61 1.35
N LYS A 190 12.20 11.43 0.77
CA LYS A 190 12.15 10.19 1.52
C LYS A 190 13.36 9.33 1.16
N LEU A 191 14.17 9.00 2.15
CA LEU A 191 15.36 8.16 1.97
C LEU A 191 15.10 6.78 2.57
N ARG A 192 15.32 5.73 1.79
CA ARG A 192 15.17 4.35 2.23
C ARG A 192 16.51 3.87 2.76
N VAL A 193 16.55 3.43 4.01
CA VAL A 193 17.78 2.95 4.65
C VAL A 193 17.54 1.60 5.28
N TRP A 194 18.54 0.74 5.26
CA TRP A 194 18.49 -0.55 5.94
C TRP A 194 19.36 -0.53 7.17
N VAL A 195 18.79 -0.99 8.27
CA VAL A 195 19.45 -1.05 9.56
C VAL A 195 19.47 -2.49 10.06
N GLU A 196 20.52 -2.83 10.79
CA GLU A 196 20.73 -4.12 11.43
C GLU A 196 21.26 -3.90 12.84
N GLY A 197 20.72 -4.63 13.82
CA GLY A 197 21.22 -4.57 15.18
C GLY A 197 20.45 -5.49 16.13
N LEU A 198 20.86 -5.47 17.40
CA LEU A 198 20.19 -6.20 18.47
C LEU A 198 19.12 -5.30 19.08
N SER A 199 17.85 -5.72 19.06
CA SER A 199 16.77 -4.97 19.70
C SER A 199 16.90 -4.99 21.22
N LEU A 200 16.13 -4.13 21.91
CA LEU A 200 16.02 -4.13 23.37
C LEU A 200 15.59 -5.49 23.95
N GLU A 201 14.88 -6.32 23.18
CA GLU A 201 14.46 -7.67 23.55
C GLU A 201 15.53 -8.74 23.27
N GLY A 202 16.70 -8.33 22.77
CA GLY A 202 17.82 -9.23 22.46
C GLY A 202 17.65 -10.02 21.16
N GLN A 203 16.77 -9.58 20.26
CA GLN A 203 16.58 -10.21 18.95
C GLN A 203 17.42 -9.50 17.89
N GLU A 204 18.06 -10.25 17.00
CA GLU A 204 18.70 -9.67 15.80
C GLU A 204 17.61 -9.22 14.82
N VAL A 205 17.60 -7.93 14.51
CA VAL A 205 16.61 -7.31 13.62
C VAL A 205 17.33 -6.69 12.44
N THR A 206 16.92 -7.09 11.23
CA THR A 206 17.28 -6.42 9.98
C THR A 206 16.02 -5.86 9.35
N LYS A 207 15.96 -4.54 9.14
CA LYS A 207 14.77 -3.90 8.54
C LYS A 207 15.09 -2.65 7.75
N GLY A 208 14.27 -2.40 6.74
CA GLY A 208 14.25 -1.13 6.01
C GLY A 208 13.46 -0.06 6.77
N VAL A 209 13.90 1.19 6.71
CA VAL A 209 13.22 2.34 7.31
C VAL A 209 13.16 3.47 6.30
N LEU A 210 12.02 4.15 6.22
CA LEU A 210 11.79 5.28 5.34
C LEU A 210 11.98 6.59 6.11
N LEU A 211 13.15 7.20 5.99
CA LEU A 211 13.46 8.48 6.62
C LEU A 211 12.78 9.61 5.85
N SER A 212 11.90 10.37 6.50
CA SER A 212 11.29 11.57 5.93
C SER A 212 12.17 12.77 6.27
N LEU A 213 12.88 13.28 5.27
CA LEU A 213 13.85 14.35 5.43
C LEU A 213 13.11 15.67 5.27
N GLY A 214 12.89 16.42 6.35
CA GLY A 214 12.10 17.66 6.35
C GLY A 214 12.71 18.81 5.53
N ALA A 215 12.82 19.99 6.14
CA ALA A 215 13.40 21.15 5.47
C ALA A 215 14.85 20.88 4.99
N PRO A 216 15.27 21.47 3.84
CA PRO A 216 16.65 21.37 3.39
C PRO A 216 17.58 22.05 4.39
N GLY A 217 18.73 21.44 4.64
CA GLY A 217 19.69 21.85 5.66
C GLY A 217 20.80 20.82 5.80
N LYS A 218 21.65 20.97 6.82
CA LYS A 218 22.74 20.02 7.10
C LYS A 218 22.18 18.64 7.43
N ALA A 219 22.90 17.57 7.10
CA ALA A 219 22.42 16.21 7.36
C ALA A 219 22.03 15.98 8.83
N SER A 220 22.85 16.49 9.75
CA SER A 220 22.61 16.37 11.20
C SER A 220 21.32 17.04 11.65
N GLU A 221 21.00 18.22 11.12
CA GLU A 221 19.77 18.96 11.45
C GLU A 221 18.54 18.25 10.89
N ARG A 222 18.64 17.73 9.66
CA ARG A 222 17.55 16.97 9.03
C ARG A 222 17.26 15.67 9.79
N LEU A 223 18.31 14.92 10.17
CA LEU A 223 18.15 13.69 10.96
C LEU A 223 17.66 14.01 12.38
N ALA A 224 18.18 15.06 13.02
CA ALA A 224 17.74 15.49 14.34
C ALA A 224 16.26 15.91 14.37
N SER A 225 15.73 16.47 13.27
CA SER A 225 14.30 16.79 13.15
C SER A 225 13.39 15.56 13.24
N MET A 226 13.90 14.40 12.82
CA MET A 226 13.26 13.09 12.98
C MET A 226 13.52 12.47 14.37
N GLY A 227 14.30 13.13 15.21
CA GLY A 227 14.76 12.62 16.51
C GLY A 227 15.88 11.60 16.40
N LEU A 228 16.64 11.61 15.30
CA LEU A 228 17.66 10.61 14.98
C LEU A 228 19.05 11.24 14.99
N THR A 229 19.96 10.66 15.77
CA THR A 229 21.38 11.02 15.76
C THR A 229 22.17 9.85 15.21
N MET A 230 22.86 10.07 14.10
CA MET A 230 23.75 9.10 13.48
C MET A 230 25.20 9.48 13.74
N MET A 231 26.05 8.49 13.96
CA MET A 231 27.49 8.66 14.08
C MET A 231 28.19 7.80 13.04
N THR A 232 29.25 8.34 12.44
CA THR A 232 30.11 7.59 11.53
C THR A 232 31.34 7.13 12.31
N LEU A 233 31.59 5.82 12.33
CA LEU A 233 32.72 5.19 12.99
C LEU A 233 33.51 4.39 11.95
N GLY A 234 34.54 5.02 11.38
CA GLY A 234 35.27 4.46 10.23
C GLY A 234 34.35 4.35 9.01
N ASP A 235 34.19 3.13 8.50
CA ASP A 235 33.33 2.83 7.35
C ASP A 235 31.88 2.47 7.74
N GLN A 236 31.58 2.43 9.04
CA GLN A 236 30.23 2.12 9.54
C GLN A 236 29.49 3.38 9.96
N VAL A 237 28.19 3.41 9.70
CA VAL A 237 27.29 4.44 10.23
C VAL A 237 26.35 3.76 11.22
N GLN A 238 26.28 4.27 12.44
CA GLN A 238 25.49 3.70 13.52
C GLN A 238 24.52 4.73 14.10
N VAL A 239 23.35 4.26 14.53
CA VAL A 239 22.38 5.03 15.30
C VAL A 239 22.94 5.29 16.69
N ALA A 240 23.39 6.52 16.93
CA ALA A 240 23.98 6.93 18.21
C ALA A 240 22.92 7.24 19.26
N ALA A 241 21.80 7.83 18.86
CA ALA A 241 20.69 8.10 19.77
C ALA A 241 19.37 8.25 19.00
N VAL A 242 18.27 7.82 19.63
CA VAL A 242 16.90 8.04 19.16
C VAL A 242 16.13 8.77 20.26
N ARG A 243 15.49 9.89 19.91
CA ARG A 243 14.71 10.68 20.86
C ARG A 243 13.38 10.01 21.14
N PHE A 244 13.00 9.93 22.41
CA PHE A 244 11.70 9.41 22.83
C PHE A 244 10.53 10.23 22.26
N GLY A 245 9.47 9.55 21.83
CA GLY A 245 8.29 10.07 21.15
C GLY A 245 8.51 10.50 19.68
N SER A 246 9.72 10.32 19.15
CA SER A 246 10.09 10.85 17.83
C SER A 246 9.53 10.03 16.66
N PRO A 247 9.46 10.60 15.45
CA PRO A 247 9.16 9.84 14.24
C PRO A 247 10.13 8.66 14.03
N ALA A 248 11.42 8.81 14.38
CA ALA A 248 12.41 7.74 14.26
C ALA A 248 12.10 6.55 15.20
N GLU A 249 11.70 6.82 16.44
CA GLU A 249 11.28 5.76 17.38
C GLU A 249 10.00 5.05 16.88
N LYS A 250 9.04 5.79 16.31
CA LYS A 250 7.83 5.20 15.71
C LYS A 250 8.10 4.34 14.48
N LEU A 251 9.26 4.51 13.85
CA LEU A 251 9.75 3.65 12.78
C LEU A 251 10.54 2.43 13.32
N GLY A 252 10.63 2.29 14.65
CA GLY A 252 11.32 1.20 15.33
C GLY A 252 12.85 1.29 15.24
N LEU A 253 13.41 2.49 15.06
CA LEU A 253 14.86 2.69 15.15
C LEU A 253 15.28 2.71 16.62
N GLU A 254 16.35 1.99 16.93
CA GLU A 254 16.93 1.92 18.27
C GLU A 254 18.40 2.31 18.26
N GLN A 255 18.89 2.74 19.42
CA GLN A 255 20.31 3.03 19.60
C GLN A 255 21.14 1.76 19.43
N GLY A 256 22.26 1.87 18.72
CA GLY A 256 23.17 0.76 18.47
C GLY A 256 22.94 0.05 17.13
N PHE A 257 21.86 0.35 16.42
CA PHE A 257 21.62 -0.20 15.08
C PHE A 257 22.65 0.33 14.08
N ASN A 258 23.22 -0.55 13.28
CA ASN A 258 24.16 -0.26 12.21
C ASN A 258 23.42 -0.09 10.88
N LEU A 259 23.81 0.91 10.10
CA LEU A 259 23.31 1.14 8.75
C LEU A 259 24.05 0.22 7.79
N THR A 260 23.34 -0.65 7.09
CA THR A 260 23.94 -1.63 6.17
C THR A 260 23.98 -1.14 4.73
N ARG A 261 22.88 -0.57 4.24
CA ARG A 261 22.77 -0.01 2.88
C ARG A 261 21.74 1.11 2.80
N ILE A 262 21.89 1.96 1.80
CA ILE A 262 20.94 3.02 1.47
C ILE A 262 20.38 2.72 0.07
N GLU A 263 19.06 2.69 -0.06
CA GLU A 263 18.40 2.47 -1.35
C GLU A 263 18.05 3.82 -1.99
N ILE A 264 18.63 4.08 -3.17
CA ILE A 264 18.31 5.24 -4.00
C ILE A 264 17.50 4.79 -5.23
N PRO A 265 16.49 5.56 -5.67
CA PRO A 265 15.76 5.23 -6.90
C PRO A 265 16.71 5.17 -8.09
N HIS A 266 16.62 4.10 -8.89
CA HIS A 266 17.50 3.91 -10.05
C HIS A 266 17.33 5.06 -11.06
N PRO A 267 18.39 5.79 -11.43
CA PRO A 267 18.29 7.04 -12.19
C PRO A 267 17.78 6.85 -13.63
N ASP A 268 18.12 5.74 -14.28
CA ASP A 268 17.68 5.44 -15.67
C ASP A 268 16.36 4.68 -15.77
N ARG A 269 15.62 4.55 -14.66
CA ARG A 269 14.36 3.78 -14.65
C ARG A 269 13.25 4.55 -15.35
N PRO A 270 12.61 3.99 -16.40
CA PRO A 270 11.44 4.63 -17.02
C PRO A 270 10.28 4.76 -16.03
N ASP A 271 9.46 5.79 -16.24
CA ASP A 271 8.22 5.99 -15.47
C ASP A 271 7.35 4.73 -15.50
N LYS A 272 6.89 4.29 -14.32
CA LYS A 272 6.05 3.08 -14.18
C LYS A 272 4.76 3.17 -15.01
N GLU A 273 4.29 4.37 -15.28
CA GLU A 273 3.09 4.71 -16.05
C GLU A 273 3.14 4.19 -17.50
N TRP A 274 4.32 3.84 -18.04
CA TRP A 274 4.45 3.19 -19.35
C TRP A 274 3.70 1.85 -19.44
N ILE A 275 3.50 1.16 -18.31
CA ILE A 275 2.71 -0.08 -18.23
C ILE A 275 1.21 0.17 -18.52
N PHE A 276 0.74 1.42 -18.48
CA PHE A 276 -0.65 1.73 -18.82
C PHE A 276 -0.93 1.51 -20.31
N ILE A 277 0.05 1.67 -21.19
CA ILE A 277 -0.11 1.45 -22.63
C ILE A 277 -0.48 -0.01 -22.93
N PRO A 278 0.31 -1.03 -22.55
CA PRO A 278 -0.07 -2.42 -22.77
C PRO A 278 -1.36 -2.80 -22.03
N ALA A 279 -1.62 -2.25 -20.84
CA ALA A 279 -2.86 -2.50 -20.11
C ALA A 279 -4.10 -1.98 -20.87
N LEU A 280 -4.02 -0.78 -21.45
CA LEU A 280 -5.10 -0.19 -22.24
C LEU A 280 -5.30 -0.90 -23.58
N LEU A 281 -4.22 -1.37 -24.22
CA LEU A 281 -4.31 -2.20 -25.43
C LEU A 281 -5.03 -3.53 -25.15
N LEU A 282 -4.71 -4.15 -24.01
CA LEU A 282 -5.33 -5.39 -23.57
C LEU A 282 -6.80 -5.19 -23.21
N LEU A 283 -7.15 -4.04 -22.62
CA LEU A 283 -8.54 -3.64 -22.43
C LEU A 283 -9.27 -3.42 -23.76
N ALA A 284 -8.63 -2.75 -24.73
CA ALA A 284 -9.21 -2.54 -26.05
C ALA A 284 -9.47 -3.87 -26.76
N LEU A 285 -8.55 -4.84 -26.64
CA LEU A 285 -8.74 -6.20 -27.16
C LEU A 285 -10.00 -6.86 -26.57
N VAL A 286 -10.18 -6.82 -25.25
CA VAL A 286 -11.39 -7.36 -24.60
C VAL A 286 -12.65 -6.65 -25.10
N TRP A 287 -12.60 -5.32 -25.23
CA TRP A 287 -13.70 -4.53 -25.76
C TRP A 287 -14.07 -4.93 -27.20
N PHE A 288 -13.10 -5.09 -28.10
CA PHE A 288 -13.34 -5.53 -29.48
C PHE A 288 -13.93 -6.95 -29.54
N MET A 289 -13.40 -7.88 -28.74
CA MET A 289 -13.93 -9.25 -28.66
C MET A 289 -15.40 -9.27 -28.22
N GLN A 290 -15.72 -8.49 -27.18
CA GLN A 290 -17.09 -8.41 -26.65
C GLN A 290 -18.04 -7.66 -27.59
N ASN A 291 -17.60 -6.58 -28.21
CA ASN A 291 -18.40 -5.82 -29.15
C ASN A 291 -18.70 -6.63 -30.42
N ALA A 292 -17.75 -7.42 -30.93
CA ALA A 292 -17.98 -8.34 -32.03
C ALA A 292 -19.03 -9.41 -31.67
N ARG A 293 -19.00 -9.95 -30.44
CA ARG A 293 -20.02 -10.89 -29.95
C ARG A 293 -21.40 -10.23 -29.83
N ARG A 294 -21.48 -9.05 -29.21
CA ARG A 294 -22.72 -8.27 -29.09
C ARG A 294 -23.38 -8.02 -30.43
N ARG A 295 -22.60 -7.70 -31.47
CA ARG A 295 -23.12 -7.49 -32.84
C ARG A 295 -23.64 -8.77 -33.48
N ARG A 296 -23.01 -9.92 -33.22
CA ARG A 296 -23.49 -11.23 -33.71
C ARG A 296 -24.77 -11.69 -33.02
N GLU A 297 -24.99 -11.31 -31.77
CA GLU A 297 -26.21 -11.62 -31.03
C GLU A 297 -27.38 -10.69 -31.39
N ALA A 298 -27.09 -9.52 -31.98
CA ALA A 298 -28.08 -8.54 -32.41
C ALA A 298 -28.48 -8.65 -33.89
N ALA A 299 -27.80 -9.50 -34.67
CA ALA A 299 -28.06 -9.77 -36.08
C ALA A 299 -28.75 -11.13 -36.23
#